data_AF-A0A522MVR0-F1
#
_entry.id   AF-A0A522MVR0-F1
#
_cell.length_a   1.000
_cell.length_b   1.000
_cell.length_c   1.000
_cell.angle_alpha   90.00
_cell.angle_beta   90.00
_cell.angle_gamma   90.00
#
_symmetry.space_group_name_H-M   'P 1'
#
loop_
_entity.id
_entity.type
_entity.pdbx_description
1 polymer ?
#
loop_
_entity_poly.entity_id
_entity_poly.type
_entity_poly.pdbx_seq_one_letter_code
_entity_poly.pdbx_strand_id
1 'polypeptide(L)'
;MLNAYRRWLESEQKTLGNAAHHAYSFGQANMAKRAIEHLDQALSGSVVLELAAGTAREALVDLRALGASTPALEALTQALRQALHAEG
;
A
#
# COMPACT_ATOMS: atom_id res chain seq x y z
N MET A 1 0.24 -6.42 -4.15
CA MET A 1 1.45 -5.92 -4.88
C MET A 1 2.39 -5.10 -3.99
N LEU A 2 1.91 -4.14 -3.18
CA LEU A 2 2.76 -3.31 -2.29
C LEU A 2 3.62 -4.10 -1.29
N ASN A 3 3.06 -5.15 -0.67
CA ASN A 3 3.83 -6.04 0.22
C ASN A 3 4.94 -6.82 -0.50
N ALA A 4 4.73 -7.20 -1.77
CA ALA A 4 5.77 -7.87 -2.56
C ALA A 4 6.89 -6.89 -2.94
N TYR A 5 6.54 -5.65 -3.29
CA TYR A 5 7.51 -4.60 -3.58
C TYR A 5 8.34 -4.20 -2.34
N ARG A 6 7.69 -4.06 -1.18
CA ARG A 6 8.38 -3.86 0.11
C ARG A 6 9.38 -4.99 0.40
N ARG A 7 8.93 -6.25 0.31
CA ARG A 7 9.81 -7.41 0.56
C ARG A 7 10.99 -7.45 -0.40
N TRP A 8 10.79 -7.06 -1.66
CA TRP A 8 11.87 -6.94 -2.62
C TRP A 8 12.89 -5.86 -2.20
N LEU A 9 12.42 -4.65 -1.83
CA LEU A 9 13.30 -3.58 -1.35
C LEU A 9 14.10 -3.97 -0.09
N GLU A 10 13.47 -4.66 0.85
CA GLU A 10 14.13 -5.19 2.06
C GLU A 10 15.20 -6.23 1.71
N SER A 11 14.93 -7.10 0.73
CA SER A 11 15.89 -8.10 0.25
C SER A 11 17.09 -7.48 -0.46
N GLU A 12 16.87 -6.43 -1.27
CA GLU A 12 17.92 -5.67 -1.94
C GLU A 12 18.78 -4.93 -0.92
N GLN A 13 18.17 -4.22 0.04
CA GLN A 13 18.89 -3.53 1.09
C GLN A 13 19.82 -4.49 1.87
N LYS A 14 19.32 -5.68 2.21
CA LYS A 14 20.10 -6.70 2.93
C LYS A 14 21.23 -7.27 2.08
N THR A 15 20.96 -7.56 0.81
CA THR A 15 21.96 -8.14 -0.12
C THR A 15 23.08 -7.14 -0.41
N LEU A 16 22.72 -5.89 -0.71
CA LEU A 16 23.65 -4.82 -1.02
C LEU A 16 24.42 -4.33 0.22
N GLY A 17 23.78 -4.33 1.39
CA GLY A 17 24.41 -4.05 2.67
C GLY A 17 25.41 -5.13 3.10
N ASN A 18 25.19 -6.40 2.73
CA ASN A 18 26.13 -7.49 2.95
C ASN A 18 27.26 -7.52 1.91
N ALA A 19 27.03 -7.00 0.70
CA ALA A 19 28.03 -6.85 -0.36
C ALA A 19 28.85 -5.54 -0.26
N ALA A 20 28.86 -4.92 0.92
CA ALA A 20 29.39 -3.58 1.22
C ALA A 20 30.93 -3.44 1.16
N HIS A 21 31.62 -4.23 0.34
CA HIS A 21 33.05 -4.08 0.10
C HIS A 21 33.37 -3.08 -1.02
N HIS A 22 32.36 -2.55 -1.73
CA HIS A 22 32.52 -1.56 -2.80
C HIS A 22 31.65 -0.31 -2.54
N ALA A 23 32.21 0.89 -2.75
CA ALA A 23 31.46 2.15 -2.57
C ALA A 23 30.14 2.22 -3.38
N TYR A 24 30.09 1.49 -4.50
CA TYR A 24 28.89 1.34 -5.33
C TYR A 24 27.75 0.59 -4.63
N SER A 25 28.04 -0.50 -3.90
CA SER A 25 27.00 -1.26 -3.19
C SER A 25 26.44 -0.50 -1.98
N PHE A 26 27.26 0.34 -1.32
CA PHE A 26 26.77 1.27 -0.31
C PHE A 26 25.78 2.31 -0.87
N GLY A 27 26.06 2.86 -2.06
CA GLY A 27 25.17 3.81 -2.72
C GLY A 27 23.80 3.20 -3.01
N GLN A 28 23.78 1.97 -3.52
CA GLN A 28 22.53 1.26 -3.83
C GLN A 28 21.76 0.84 -2.56
N ALA A 29 22.45 0.38 -1.51
CA ALA A 29 21.82 0.05 -0.23
C ALA A 29 21.12 1.28 0.39
N ASN A 30 21.74 2.46 0.29
CA ASN A 30 21.14 3.71 0.75
C ASN A 30 19.94 4.14 -0.11
N MET A 31 19.96 3.90 -1.42
CA MET A 31 18.81 4.16 -2.28
C MET A 31 17.63 3.23 -1.94
N ALA A 32 17.89 1.94 -1.74
CA ALA A 32 16.86 0.98 -1.31
C ALA A 32 16.25 1.40 0.04
N LYS A 33 17.07 1.82 1.01
CA LYS A 33 16.60 2.34 2.30
C LYS A 33 15.67 3.55 2.12
N ARG A 34 16.07 4.55 1.33
CA ARG A 34 15.24 5.75 1.08
C ARG A 34 13.93 5.41 0.37
N ALA A 35 13.94 4.42 -0.52
CA ALA A 35 12.73 3.95 -1.19
C ALA A 35 11.74 3.31 -0.21
N ILE A 36 12.23 2.57 0.79
CA ILE A 36 11.40 2.02 1.89
C ILE A 36 10.82 3.17 2.73
N GLU A 37 11.64 4.15 3.12
CA GLU A 37 11.19 5.30 3.91
C GLU A 37 10.10 6.11 3.18
N HIS A 38 10.27 6.35 1.88
CA HIS A 38 9.25 7.02 1.05
C HIS A 38 7.98 6.18 0.92
N LEU A 39 8.10 4.86 0.81
CA LEU A 39 6.96 3.95 0.79
C LEU A 39 6.20 3.98 2.12
N ASP A 40 6.91 3.95 3.24
CA ASP A 40 6.32 4.07 4.58
C ASP A 40 5.60 5.39 4.76
N GLN A 41 6.21 6.50 4.32
CA GLN A 41 5.62 7.82 4.42
C GLN A 41 4.37 7.96 3.53
N ALA A 42 4.39 7.41 2.32
CA ALA A 42 3.23 7.37 1.45
C ALA A 42 2.07 6.55 2.04
N LEU A 43 2.40 5.52 2.84
CA LEU A 43 1.42 4.64 3.48
C LEU A 43 0.98 5.09 4.88
N SER A 44 1.68 6.05 5.52
CA SER A 44 1.47 6.43 6.93
C SER A 44 0.10 7.04 7.23
N GLY A 45 -0.69 7.36 6.20
CA GLY A 45 -2.09 7.81 6.32
C GLY A 45 -3.08 6.91 5.58
N SER A 46 -2.62 5.77 5.05
CA SER A 46 -3.44 4.83 4.27
C SER A 46 -3.89 3.68 5.16
N VAL A 47 -5.21 3.47 5.28
CA VAL A 47 -5.74 2.22 5.84
C VAL A 47 -5.86 1.22 4.69
N VAL A 48 -5.00 0.20 4.69
CA VAL A 48 -5.14 -0.91 3.74
C VAL A 48 -6.23 -1.83 4.26
N LEU A 49 -7.38 -1.80 3.58
CA LEU A 49 -8.46 -2.76 3.81
C LEU A 49 -8.25 -3.95 2.87
N GLU A 50 -7.75 -5.07 3.40
CA GLU A 50 -7.81 -6.35 2.69
C GLU A 50 -9.25 -6.87 2.75
N LEU A 51 -10.07 -6.42 1.79
CA LEU A 51 -11.45 -6.86 1.63
C LEU A 51 -11.55 -7.73 0.39
N ALA A 52 -12.14 -8.91 0.52
CA ALA A 52 -12.54 -9.69 -0.64
C ALA A 52 -13.59 -8.92 -1.45
N ALA A 53 -13.58 -9.05 -2.78
CA ALA A 53 -14.50 -8.35 -3.66
C ALA A 53 -15.99 -8.53 -3.29
N GLY A 54 -16.37 -9.70 -2.77
CA GLY A 54 -17.73 -9.95 -2.25
C GLY A 54 -18.07 -9.03 -1.07
N THR A 55 -17.20 -9.04 -0.05
CA THR A 55 -17.35 -8.22 1.16
C THR A 55 -17.31 -6.72 0.86
N ALA A 56 -16.47 -6.28 -0.08
CA ALA A 56 -16.45 -4.88 -0.51
C ALA A 56 -17.74 -4.44 -1.22
N ARG A 57 -18.39 -5.34 -1.98
CA ARG A 57 -19.71 -5.08 -2.59
C ARG A 57 -20.81 -5.01 -1.56
N GLU A 58 -20.83 -5.92 -0.58
CA GLU A 58 -21.78 -5.91 0.53
C GLU A 58 -21.67 -4.62 1.35
N ALA A 59 -20.45 -4.25 1.73
CA ALA A 59 -20.19 -2.99 2.44
C ALA A 59 -20.69 -1.76 1.66
N LEU A 60 -20.55 -1.75 0.32
CA LEU A 60 -21.10 -0.68 -0.51
C LEU A 60 -22.65 -0.63 -0.52
N VAL A 61 -23.31 -1.79 -0.44
CA VAL A 61 -24.78 -1.86 -0.35
C VAL A 61 -25.24 -1.32 1.01
N ASP A 62 -24.60 -1.75 2.09
CA ASP A 62 -24.92 -1.31 3.45
C ASP A 62 -24.67 0.19 3.63
N LEU A 63 -23.56 0.71 3.09
CA LEU A 63 -23.25 2.14 3.09
C LEU A 63 -24.31 2.98 2.35
N ARG A 64 -24.87 2.46 1.26
CA ARG A 64 -25.97 3.13 0.54
C ARG A 64 -27.28 3.08 1.33
N ALA A 65 -27.52 1.99 2.05
CA ALA A 65 -28.73 1.82 2.87
C ALA A 65 -28.75 2.73 4.10
N LEU A 66 -27.59 3.13 4.63
CA LEU A 66 -27.46 4.02 5.79
C LEU A 66 -27.99 5.45 5.53
N GLY A 67 -28.16 5.87 4.28
CA GLY A 67 -28.92 7.07 3.87
C GLY A 67 -28.34 8.44 4.26
N ALA A 68 -27.49 8.53 5.29
CA ALA A 68 -26.83 9.76 5.72
C ALA A 68 -25.38 9.79 5.22
N SER A 69 -25.15 10.59 4.17
CA SER A 69 -23.81 10.80 3.63
C SER A 69 -23.01 11.71 4.54
N THR A 70 -21.89 11.21 5.07
CA THR A 70 -20.87 12.06 5.70
C THR A 70 -19.65 12.09 4.79
N PRO A 71 -18.79 13.13 4.85
CA PRO A 71 -17.57 13.17 4.06
C PRO A 71 -16.68 11.93 4.23
N ALA A 72 -16.67 11.34 5.43
CA ALA A 72 -15.95 10.10 5.72
C ALA A 72 -16.57 8.88 5.02
N LEU A 73 -17.90 8.77 4.98
CA LEU A 73 -18.60 7.66 4.30
C LEU A 73 -18.50 7.78 2.77
N GLU A 74 -18.45 9.00 2.23
CA GLU A 74 -18.21 9.24 0.80
C GLU A 74 -16.80 8.81 0.41
N ALA A 75 -15.79 9.20 1.19
CA ALA A 75 -14.41 8.79 0.99
C ALA A 75 -14.28 7.26 1.03
N LEU A 76 -14.92 6.59 2.01
CA LEU A 76 -14.94 5.13 2.11
C LEU A 76 -15.65 4.48 0.91
N THR A 77 -16.80 5.01 0.50
CA THR A 77 -17.55 4.54 -0.67
C THR A 77 -16.71 4.64 -1.95
N GLN A 78 -15.99 5.74 -2.13
CA GLN A 78 -15.11 5.94 -3.28
C GLN A 78 -13.91 4.98 -3.26
N ALA A 79 -13.29 4.78 -2.09
CA ALA A 79 -12.19 3.83 -1.92
C ALA A 79 -12.62 2.39 -2.25
N LEU A 80 -13.80 1.96 -1.77
CA LEU A 80 -14.33 0.62 -2.07
C LEU A 80 -14.63 0.42 -3.56
N ARG A 81 -15.16 1.45 -4.26
CA ARG A 81 -15.36 1.39 -5.71
C ARG A 81 -14.04 1.28 -6.47
N GLN A 82 -13.03 2.08 -6.09
CA GLN A 82 -11.71 2.01 -6.72
C GLN A 82 -11.06 0.64 -6.54
N ALA A 83 -11.15 0.06 -5.33
CA ALA A 83 -10.64 -1.28 -5.06
C ALA A 83 -11.32 -2.34 -5.96
N LEU A 84 -12.64 -2.30 -6.09
CA LEU A 84 -13.39 -3.25 -6.94
C LEU A 84 -13.10 -3.10 -8.45
N HIS A 85 -12.75 -1.91 -8.92
CA HIS A 85 -12.36 -1.68 -10.31
C HIS A 85 -10.90 -2.05 -10.61
N ALA A 86 -10.02 -2.05 -9.60
CA ALA A 86 -8.62 -2.44 -9.76
C ALA A 86 -8.41 -3.97 -9.83
N GLU A 87 -9.40 -4.76 -9.40
CA GLU A 87 -9.39 -6.23 -9.49
C GLU A 87 -10.04 -6.78 -10.79
N GLY A 88 -10.57 -5.90 -11.66
CA GLY A 88 -11.27 -6.25 -12.90
C GLY A 88 -10.40 -6.23 -14.15
#